data_AF-A0A534ZW94-F1
#
_entry.id   AF-A0A534ZW94-F1
#
_cell.length_a   1.000
_cell.length_b   1.000
_cell.length_c   1.000
_cell.angle_alpha   90.00
_cell.angle_beta   90.00
_cell.angle_gamma   90.00
#
_symmetry.space_group_name_H-M   'P 1'
#
loop_
_entity.id
_entity.type
_entity.pdbx_description
1 polymer ?
#
loop_
_entity_poly.entity_id
_entity_poly.type
_entity_poly.pdbx_seq_one_letter_code
_entity_poly.pdbx_strand_id
1 'polypeptide(L)'
;MLDKTGEIVPLVAAIAARTNKLARELVGEEYDSYLNGFVHSLKSWSRGDDLGARAHAAESGLHLVRALFGLEGRVAPYPDQWSARLAELDAQGWQSGFFQTAVLRLLYAPDPPFQQMLERRVGRLMESRGVRHQWRYDLQRLRAVRYDEL
;
A
#
# COMPACT_ATOMS: atom_id res chain seq x y z
N MET A 1 4.35 -2.40 -32.06
CA MET A 1 5.78 -2.02 -32.21
C MET A 1 6.53 -3.27 -32.66
N LEU A 2 7.39 -3.16 -33.68
CA LEU A 2 8.06 -4.32 -34.30
C LEU A 2 9.57 -4.13 -34.16
N ASP A 3 10.24 -5.00 -33.40
CA ASP A 3 11.68 -4.93 -33.13
C ASP A 3 12.47 -5.59 -34.28
N LYS A 4 12.86 -4.79 -35.26
CA LYS A 4 13.55 -5.28 -36.47
C LYS A 4 15.01 -5.65 -36.23
N THR A 5 15.64 -5.14 -35.17
CA THR A 5 17.06 -5.35 -34.86
C THR A 5 17.27 -6.29 -33.67
N GLY A 6 16.22 -6.57 -32.89
CA GLY A 6 16.31 -7.37 -31.66
C GLY A 6 16.91 -6.59 -30.48
N GLU A 7 17.20 -5.30 -30.65
CA GLU A 7 17.86 -4.46 -29.66
C GLU A 7 16.88 -3.86 -28.64
N ILE A 8 15.59 -3.83 -28.97
CA ILE A 8 14.57 -3.30 -28.07
C ILE A 8 14.33 -4.27 -26.91
N VAL A 9 14.29 -5.58 -27.18
CA VAL A 9 14.10 -6.60 -26.15
C VAL A 9 15.10 -6.48 -24.98
N PRO A 10 16.44 -6.47 -25.20
CA PRO A 10 17.39 -6.34 -24.11
C PRO A 10 17.33 -4.98 -23.42
N LEU A 11 17.01 -3.89 -24.14
CA LEU A 11 16.82 -2.57 -23.55
C LEU A 11 15.63 -2.54 -22.59
N VAL A 12 14.48 -3.08 -23.02
CA VAL A 12 13.27 -3.18 -22.18
C VAL A 12 13.54 -4.04 -20.95
N ALA A 13 14.25 -5.16 -21.10
CA ALA A 13 14.64 -6.01 -19.98
C ALA A 13 15.55 -5.27 -18.98
N ALA A 14 16.52 -4.50 -19.46
CA ALA A 14 17.42 -3.70 -18.62
C ALA A 14 16.67 -2.59 -17.86
N ILE A 15 15.74 -1.90 -18.53
CA ILE A 15 14.86 -0.91 -17.90
C ILE A 15 14.01 -1.57 -16.81
N ALA A 16 13.35 -2.68 -17.11
CA ALA A 16 12.50 -3.40 -16.15
C ALA A 16 13.30 -3.83 -14.91
N ALA A 17 14.50 -4.39 -15.10
CA ALA A 17 15.37 -4.79 -13.99
C ALA A 17 15.76 -3.60 -13.11
N ARG A 18 16.11 -2.46 -13.72
CA ARG A 18 16.45 -1.23 -12.99
C ARG A 18 15.25 -0.70 -12.19
N THR A 19 14.07 -0.63 -12.81
CA THR A 19 12.87 -0.09 -12.15
C THR A 19 12.38 -1.01 -11.04
N ASN A 20 12.49 -2.32 -11.21
CA ASN A 20 12.19 -3.32 -10.17
C ASN A 20 13.12 -3.20 -8.96
N LYS A 21 14.42 -2.94 -9.20
CA LYS A 21 15.39 -2.65 -8.14
C LYS A 21 14.98 -1.38 -7.37
N LEU A 22 14.67 -0.30 -8.09
CA LEU A 22 14.23 0.95 -7.47
C LEU A 22 12.94 0.77 -6.65
N ALA A 23 11.97 0.01 -7.17
CA ALA A 23 10.73 -0.30 -6.44
C ALA A 23 10.99 -1.01 -5.11
N ARG A 24 12.01 -1.88 -5.05
CA ARG A 24 12.45 -2.52 -3.81
C ARG A 24 13.10 -1.54 -2.83
N GLU A 25 13.93 -0.63 -3.34
CA GLU A 25 14.62 0.39 -2.53
C GLU A 25 13.62 1.37 -1.89
N LEU A 26 12.52 1.69 -2.59
CA LEU A 26 11.47 2.62 -2.12
C LEU A 26 10.46 2.00 -1.15
N VAL A 27 10.51 0.69 -0.86
CA VAL A 27 9.51 0.02 0.00
C VAL A 27 9.36 0.71 1.35
N GLY A 28 10.47 1.10 1.97
CA GLY A 28 10.43 1.78 3.28
C GLY A 28 9.70 3.12 3.23
N GLU A 29 9.98 3.94 2.20
CA GLU A 29 9.37 5.25 2.01
C GLU A 29 7.86 5.14 1.71
N GLU A 30 7.49 4.19 0.86
CA GLU A 30 6.09 3.92 0.52
C GLU A 30 5.33 3.36 1.74
N TYR A 31 5.96 2.51 2.55
CA TYR A 31 5.35 2.01 3.78
C TYR A 31 5.16 3.13 4.81
N ASP A 32 6.15 4.01 5.01
CA ASP A 32 6.02 5.16 5.90
C ASP A 32 4.92 6.13 5.39
N SER A 33 4.80 6.32 4.07
CA SER A 33 3.75 7.14 3.46
C SER A 33 2.35 6.54 3.67
N TYR A 34 2.21 5.21 3.56
CA TYR A 34 0.99 4.50 3.94
C TYR A 34 0.62 4.75 5.41
N LEU A 35 1.58 4.62 6.32
CA LEU A 35 1.34 4.85 7.75
C LEU A 35 0.97 6.30 8.04
N ASN A 36 1.57 7.27 7.34
CA ASN A 36 1.19 8.67 7.46
C ASN A 36 -0.25 8.90 7.01
N GLY A 37 -0.66 8.38 5.85
CA GLY A 37 -2.04 8.47 5.38
C GLY A 37 -3.02 7.85 6.37
N PHE A 38 -2.70 6.67 6.91
CA PHE A 38 -3.48 6.02 7.98
C PHE A 38 -3.64 6.93 9.21
N VAL A 39 -2.54 7.45 9.76
CA VAL A 39 -2.54 8.33 10.94
C VAL A 39 -3.35 9.59 10.70
N HIS A 40 -3.17 10.23 9.54
CA HIS A 40 -3.86 11.46 9.19
C HIS A 40 -5.35 11.23 8.95
N SER A 41 -5.72 10.11 8.32
CA SER A 41 -7.12 9.72 8.12
C SER A 41 -7.84 9.58 9.47
N LEU A 42 -7.25 8.84 10.43
CA LEU A 42 -7.82 8.67 11.77
C LEU A 42 -7.88 9.98 12.56
N LYS A 43 -6.86 10.83 12.44
CA LYS A 43 -6.84 12.16 13.07
C LYS A 43 -7.95 13.05 12.50
N SER A 44 -8.15 13.09 11.19
CA SER A 44 -9.25 13.85 10.58
C SER A 44 -10.62 13.30 10.97
N TRP A 45 -10.79 11.97 10.95
CA TRP A 45 -12.02 11.33 11.44
C TRP A 45 -12.36 11.75 12.88
N SER A 46 -11.37 11.70 13.79
CA SER A 46 -11.58 12.07 15.19
C SER A 46 -11.98 13.54 15.41
N ARG A 47 -11.76 14.40 14.42
CA ARG A 47 -12.16 15.82 14.43
C ARG A 47 -13.46 16.10 13.67
N GLY A 48 -14.10 15.08 13.10
CA GLY A 48 -15.28 15.24 12.24
C GLY A 48 -14.99 15.78 10.84
N ASP A 49 -13.72 15.75 10.39
CA ASP A 49 -13.31 16.16 9.05
C ASP A 49 -13.41 14.97 8.08
N ASP A 50 -14.61 14.76 7.53
CA ASP A 50 -14.90 13.63 6.62
C ASP A 50 -14.10 13.69 5.32
N LEU A 51 -13.93 14.88 4.74
CA LEU A 51 -13.17 15.06 3.50
C LEU A 51 -11.69 14.69 3.71
N GLY A 52 -11.06 15.22 4.75
CA GLY A 52 -9.68 14.89 5.08
C GLY A 52 -9.50 13.42 5.44
N ALA A 53 -10.47 12.82 6.16
CA ALA A 53 -10.44 11.41 6.50
C ALA A 53 -10.45 10.52 5.24
N ARG A 54 -11.33 10.82 4.28
CA ARG A 54 -11.41 10.11 2.98
C ARG A 54 -10.17 10.30 2.13
N ALA A 55 -9.71 11.54 1.97
CA ALA A 55 -8.56 11.86 1.13
C ALA A 55 -7.31 11.09 1.58
N HIS A 56 -7.02 11.12 2.89
CA HIS A 56 -5.88 10.40 3.44
C HIS A 56 -6.04 8.87 3.42
N ALA A 57 -7.27 8.34 3.60
CA ALA A 57 -7.51 6.90 3.44
C ALA A 57 -7.23 6.45 2.00
N ALA A 58 -7.73 7.18 1.01
CA ALA A 58 -7.51 6.89 -0.41
C ALA A 58 -6.02 6.98 -0.80
N GLU A 59 -5.34 8.06 -0.38
CA GLU A 59 -3.91 8.25 -0.61
C GLU A 59 -3.07 7.13 0.03
N SER A 60 -3.41 6.72 1.26
CA SER A 60 -2.76 5.60 1.93
C SER A 60 -2.86 4.30 1.11
N GLY A 61 -3.99 4.07 0.44
CA GLY A 61 -4.18 2.91 -0.44
C GLY A 61 -3.22 2.91 -1.64
N LEU A 62 -2.91 4.08 -2.21
CA LEU A 62 -1.95 4.20 -3.31
C LEU A 62 -0.54 3.78 -2.87
N HIS A 63 -0.10 4.27 -1.72
CA HIS A 63 1.20 3.95 -1.14
C HIS A 63 1.30 2.49 -0.71
N LEU A 64 0.21 1.94 -0.15
CA LEU A 64 0.16 0.53 0.24
C LEU A 64 0.42 -0.39 -0.95
N VAL A 65 -0.24 -0.16 -2.10
CA VAL A 65 -0.02 -0.98 -3.31
C VAL A 65 1.44 -0.90 -3.76
N ARG A 66 2.05 0.29 -3.72
CA ARG A 66 3.47 0.50 -4.07
C ARG A 66 4.40 -0.27 -3.15
N ALA A 67 4.21 -0.16 -1.84
CA ALA A 67 5.02 -0.87 -0.85
C ALA A 67 4.94 -2.39 -1.03
N LEU A 68 3.72 -2.94 -1.23
CA LEU A 68 3.51 -4.38 -1.36
C LEU A 68 4.07 -4.96 -2.65
N PHE A 69 3.95 -4.26 -3.78
CA PHE A 69 4.61 -4.69 -5.01
C PHE A 69 6.14 -4.57 -4.91
N GLY A 70 6.63 -3.50 -4.28
CA GLY A 70 8.06 -3.28 -4.03
C GLY A 70 8.69 -4.39 -3.19
N LEU A 71 7.97 -4.97 -2.22
CA LEU A 71 8.43 -6.15 -1.45
C LEU A 71 8.79 -7.34 -2.34
N GLU A 72 8.09 -7.49 -3.46
CA GLU A 72 8.36 -8.55 -4.45
C GLU A 72 9.38 -8.11 -5.50
N GLY A 73 9.98 -6.92 -5.36
CA GLY A 73 10.88 -6.33 -6.35
C GLY A 73 10.16 -6.01 -7.65
N ARG A 74 8.92 -5.53 -7.58
CA ARG A 74 8.08 -5.23 -8.73
C ARG A 74 7.59 -3.80 -8.66
N VAL A 75 7.57 -3.12 -9.81
CA VAL A 75 6.89 -1.84 -9.93
C VAL A 75 5.38 -2.08 -9.75
N ALA A 76 4.74 -1.25 -8.92
CA ALA A 76 3.30 -1.30 -8.80
C ALA A 76 2.61 -0.99 -10.13
N PRO A 77 1.53 -1.71 -10.46
CA PRO A 77 0.74 -1.42 -11.64
C PRO A 77 0.04 -0.06 -11.50
N TYR A 78 -0.25 0.57 -12.64
CA TYR A 78 -1.09 1.77 -12.66
C TYR A 78 -2.51 1.45 -12.16
N PRO A 79 -3.25 2.43 -11.58
CA PRO A 79 -4.58 2.19 -11.01
C PRO A 79 -5.59 1.52 -11.95
N ASP A 80 -5.53 1.84 -13.24
CA ASP A 80 -6.37 1.24 -14.29
C ASP A 80 -6.12 -0.26 -14.51
N GLN A 81 -5.01 -0.80 -13.98
CA GLN A 81 -4.65 -2.21 -14.07
C GLN A 81 -4.91 -2.99 -12.77
N TRP A 82 -5.33 -2.33 -11.68
CA TRP A 82 -5.41 -2.94 -10.35
C TRP A 82 -6.36 -4.13 -10.28
N SER A 83 -7.51 -4.05 -10.94
CA SER A 83 -8.51 -5.13 -10.97
C SER A 83 -7.94 -6.47 -11.48
N ALA A 84 -6.93 -6.43 -12.36
CA ALA A 84 -6.28 -7.63 -12.88
C ALA A 84 -5.05 -8.05 -12.07
N ARG A 85 -4.36 -7.08 -11.46
CA ARG A 85 -2.99 -7.29 -10.97
C ARG A 85 -2.87 -7.39 -9.46
N LEU A 86 -3.85 -6.92 -8.68
CA LEU A 86 -3.79 -7.04 -7.21
C LEU A 86 -3.79 -8.49 -6.73
N ALA A 87 -4.34 -9.44 -7.51
CA ALA A 87 -4.29 -10.87 -7.20
C ALA A 87 -2.86 -11.43 -7.16
N GLU A 88 -1.88 -10.76 -7.78
CA GLU A 88 -0.47 -11.15 -7.71
C GLU A 88 0.10 -11.02 -6.29
N LEU A 89 -0.54 -10.22 -5.42
CA LEU A 89 -0.16 -10.07 -4.03
C LEU A 89 -0.58 -11.28 -3.17
N ASP A 90 -1.45 -12.17 -3.66
CA ASP A 90 -1.85 -13.39 -2.94
C ASP A 90 -0.63 -14.25 -2.56
N ALA A 91 0.46 -14.17 -3.34
CA ALA A 91 1.75 -14.81 -3.07
C ALA A 91 2.39 -14.40 -1.72
N GLN A 92 1.95 -13.30 -1.11
CA GLN A 92 2.37 -12.85 0.21
C GLN A 92 1.57 -13.50 1.36
N GLY A 93 0.70 -14.48 1.06
CA GLY A 93 -0.08 -15.21 2.04
C GLY A 93 -1.43 -14.54 2.39
N TRP A 94 -1.90 -13.63 1.55
CA TRP A 94 -3.22 -13.03 1.71
C TRP A 94 -4.29 -13.98 1.16
N GLN A 95 -5.48 -13.91 1.74
CA GLN A 95 -6.64 -14.58 1.15
C GLN A 95 -6.92 -13.96 -0.21
N SER A 96 -7.24 -14.79 -1.21
CA SER A 96 -7.52 -14.32 -2.54
C SER A 96 -8.64 -13.27 -2.57
N GLY A 97 -8.40 -12.19 -3.32
CA GLY A 97 -9.31 -11.04 -3.43
C GLY A 97 -9.27 -10.07 -2.24
N PHE A 98 -8.58 -10.39 -1.14
CA PHE A 98 -8.52 -9.53 0.05
C PHE A 98 -8.05 -8.11 -0.27
N PHE A 99 -6.96 -7.97 -1.06
CA PHE A 99 -6.42 -6.64 -1.34
C PHE A 99 -7.26 -5.83 -2.31
N GLN A 100 -7.94 -6.46 -3.25
CA GLN A 100 -8.89 -5.76 -4.10
C GLN A 100 -10.01 -5.14 -3.24
N THR A 101 -10.59 -5.92 -2.33
CA THR A 101 -11.59 -5.41 -1.38
C THR A 101 -11.00 -4.33 -0.46
N ALA A 102 -9.77 -4.51 0.01
CA ALA A 102 -9.13 -3.56 0.91
C ALA A 102 -8.90 -2.20 0.26
N VAL A 103 -8.36 -2.18 -0.96
CA VAL A 103 -8.12 -0.94 -1.72
C VAL A 103 -9.45 -0.26 -2.04
N LEU A 104 -10.47 -1.01 -2.46
CA LEU A 104 -11.80 -0.43 -2.70
C LEU A 104 -12.39 0.22 -1.45
N ARG A 105 -12.24 -0.41 -0.27
CA ARG A 105 -12.69 0.18 0.99
C ARG A 105 -11.97 1.49 1.31
N LEU A 106 -10.63 1.51 1.19
CA LEU A 106 -9.82 2.73 1.42
C LEU A 106 -10.19 3.87 0.47
N LEU A 107 -10.51 3.56 -0.78
CA LEU A 107 -10.94 4.56 -1.77
C LEU A 107 -12.36 5.08 -1.53
N TYR A 108 -13.21 4.29 -0.88
CA TYR A 108 -14.63 4.60 -0.71
C TYR A 108 -14.93 5.37 0.57
N ALA A 109 -14.40 4.95 1.71
CA ALA A 109 -14.72 5.48 3.02
C ALA A 109 -13.50 5.46 3.95
N PRO A 110 -13.47 6.33 4.98
CA PRO A 110 -12.38 6.29 5.94
C PRO A 110 -12.38 4.97 6.74
N ASP A 111 -13.52 4.41 7.15
CA ASP A 111 -13.62 3.12 7.86
C ASP A 111 -12.47 2.86 8.88
N PRO A 112 -12.41 3.62 9.99
CA PRO A 112 -11.35 3.49 11.01
C PRO A 112 -11.12 2.06 11.53
N PRO A 113 -12.16 1.26 11.85
CA PRO A 113 -11.96 -0.12 12.31
C PRO A 113 -11.24 -0.97 11.26
N PHE A 114 -11.64 -0.85 9.99
CA PHE A 114 -10.99 -1.56 8.89
C PHE A 114 -9.54 -1.11 8.69
N GLN A 115 -9.29 0.20 8.67
CA GLN A 115 -7.95 0.76 8.54
C GLN A 115 -7.00 0.23 9.62
N GLN A 116 -7.44 0.19 10.88
CA GLN A 116 -6.65 -0.37 11.98
C GLN A 116 -6.38 -1.87 11.81
N MET A 117 -7.38 -2.64 11.37
CA MET A 117 -7.22 -4.07 11.12
C MET A 117 -6.23 -4.34 9.97
N LEU A 118 -6.34 -3.57 8.88
CA LEU A 118 -5.44 -3.65 7.74
C LEU A 118 -4.01 -3.29 8.16
N GLU A 119 -3.83 -2.17 8.88
CA GLU A 119 -2.53 -1.70 9.36
C GLU A 119 -1.84 -2.77 10.20
N ARG A 120 -2.54 -3.41 11.14
CA ARG A 120 -1.96 -4.49 11.96
C ARG A 120 -1.49 -5.67 11.12
N ARG A 121 -2.21 -6.04 10.06
CA ARG A 121 -1.82 -7.14 9.18
C ARG A 121 -0.63 -6.76 8.31
N VAL A 122 -0.65 -5.57 7.71
CA VAL A 122 0.43 -5.02 6.89
C VAL A 122 1.70 -4.86 7.74
N GLY A 123 1.59 -4.33 8.95
CA GLY A 123 2.72 -4.17 9.87
C GLY A 123 3.41 -5.50 10.18
N ARG A 124 2.64 -6.57 10.45
CA ARG A 124 3.21 -7.92 10.63
C ARG A 124 3.93 -8.42 9.38
N LEU A 125 3.36 -8.20 8.19
CA LEU A 125 4.03 -8.55 6.94
C LEU A 125 5.35 -7.79 6.79
N MET A 126 5.32 -6.46 6.94
CA MET A 126 6.52 -5.61 6.82
C MET A 126 7.62 -6.03 7.80
N GLU A 127 7.27 -6.26 9.07
CA GLU A 127 8.19 -6.75 10.10
C GLU A 127 8.81 -8.10 9.69
N SER A 128 8.00 -9.05 9.23
CA SER A 128 8.48 -10.37 8.76
C SER A 128 9.42 -10.28 7.55
N ARG A 129 9.32 -9.20 6.76
CA ARG A 129 10.17 -8.92 5.61
C ARG A 129 11.37 -8.02 5.97
N GLY A 130 11.55 -7.71 7.26
CA GLY A 130 12.65 -6.88 7.76
C GLY A 130 12.49 -5.38 7.49
N VAL A 131 11.32 -4.94 7.03
CA VAL A 131 11.01 -3.53 6.79
C VAL A 131 10.55 -2.91 8.10
N ARG A 132 11.24 -1.84 8.52
CA ARG A 132 10.92 -1.09 9.74
C ARG A 132 10.44 0.30 9.37
N HIS A 133 9.38 0.76 10.02
CA HIS A 133 8.94 2.15 9.94
C HIS A 133 9.72 3.03 10.93
N GLN A 134 9.86 4.32 10.63
CA GLN A 134 10.66 5.24 11.46
C GLN A 134 9.91 5.76 12.71
N TRP A 135 8.61 5.48 12.85
CA TRP A 135 7.71 6.15 13.80
C TRP A 135 7.24 5.25 14.95
N ARG A 136 7.50 5.54 16.24
CA ARG A 136 7.03 4.66 17.35
C ARG A 136 5.89 5.18 18.21
N TYR A 137 5.77 6.49 18.43
CA TYR A 137 4.91 7.01 19.51
C TYR A 137 3.44 7.23 19.13
N ASP A 138 3.15 7.74 17.93
CA ASP A 138 1.77 8.05 17.51
C ASP A 138 0.95 6.80 17.12
N LEU A 139 1.60 5.79 16.52
CA LEU A 139 0.95 4.59 16.01
C LEU A 139 0.36 3.71 17.13
N GLN A 140 1.10 3.53 18.24
CA GLN A 140 0.62 2.71 19.35
C GLN A 140 -0.63 3.29 20.00
N ARG A 141 -0.68 4.63 20.14
CA ARG A 141 -1.85 5.32 20.68
C ARG A 141 -3.08 5.13 19.79
N LEU A 142 -2.92 5.30 18.48
CA LEU A 142 -4.02 5.12 17.52
C LEU A 142 -4.49 3.66 17.41
N ARG A 143 -3.60 2.69 17.54
CA ARG A 143 -3.97 1.25 17.61
C ARG A 143 -4.81 0.90 18.84
N ALA A 144 -4.71 1.68 19.92
CA ALA A 144 -5.43 1.45 21.17
C ALA A 144 -6.82 2.13 21.22
N VAL A 145 -7.10 3.09 20.32
CA VAL A 145 -8.41 3.73 20.23
C VAL A 145 -9.43 2.72 19.71
N ARG A 146 -10.56 2.58 20.40
CA ARG A 146 -11.72 1.83 19.91
C ARG A 146 -12.57 2.77 19.06
N TYR A 147 -12.61 2.51 17.76
CA TYR A 147 -13.64 3.03 16.89
C TYR A 147 -14.70 1.94 16.82
N ASP A 148 -15.85 2.16 17.46
CA ASP A 148 -16.98 1.23 17.31
C ASP A 148 -17.54 1.36 15.89
N GLU A 149 -18.14 0.28 15.37
CA GLU A 149 -18.88 0.30 14.10
C GLU A 149 -20.07 1.26 14.25
N LEU A 150 -19.88 2.53 13.88
CA LEU A 150 -20.94 3.53 13.73
C LEU A 150 -21.56 3.44 12.32
#